data_AF-A0A838EIX1-F1
#
_entry.id   AF-A0A838EIX1-F1
#
_cell.length_a   1.000
_cell.length_b   1.000
_cell.length_c   1.000
_cell.angle_alpha   90.00
_cell.angle_beta   90.00
_cell.angle_gamma   90.00
#
_symmetry.space_group_name_H-M   'P 1'
#
loop_
_entity.id
_entity.type
_entity.pdbx_description
1 polymer ?
#
loop_
_entity_poly.entity_id
_entity_poly.type
_entity_poly.pdbx_seq_one_letter_code
_entity_poly.pdbx_strand_id
1 'polypeptide(L)'
;MPKITSKKELVAYFEEKSQRSADEGGIYLDTVNEILILLDETDDIAEIKSFVRNLHRETLKETQRTQDVETRIELRKQLGVYDDCLTQLRTIPVHS
;
A
#
# COMPACT_ATOMS: atom_id res chain seq x y z
N MET A 1 -16.77 -3.88 -3.41
CA MET A 1 -16.32 -2.56 -2.94
C MET A 1 -16.68 -1.52 -3.99
N PRO A 2 -17.14 -0.32 -3.60
CA PRO A 2 -17.37 0.77 -4.54
C PRO A 2 -16.06 1.10 -5.28
N LYS A 3 -16.18 1.54 -6.54
CA LYS A 3 -15.02 1.94 -7.34
C LYS A 3 -14.39 3.18 -6.70
N ILE A 4 -13.13 3.10 -6.30
CA ILE A 4 -12.38 4.26 -5.77
C ILE A 4 -12.07 5.20 -6.94
N THR A 5 -12.54 6.44 -6.84
CA THR A 5 -12.42 7.45 -7.91
C THR A 5 -11.70 8.72 -7.45
N SER A 6 -11.43 8.85 -6.15
CA SER A 6 -10.73 10.00 -5.56
C SER A 6 -9.74 9.60 -4.48
N LYS A 7 -8.80 10.49 -4.17
CA LYS A 7 -7.84 10.34 -3.06
C LYS A 7 -8.55 10.19 -1.73
N LYS A 8 -9.62 10.96 -1.49
CA LYS A 8 -10.40 10.89 -0.25
C LYS A 8 -11.01 9.50 -0.03
N GLU A 9 -11.55 8.90 -1.09
CA GLU A 9 -12.06 7.52 -1.02
C GLU A 9 -10.95 6.50 -0.80
N LEU A 10 -9.76 6.74 -1.35
CA LEU A 10 -8.57 5.91 -1.12
C LEU A 10 -8.09 5.96 0.33
N VAL A 11 -8.08 7.14 0.95
CA VAL A 11 -7.74 7.31 2.37
C VAL A 11 -8.75 6.55 3.23
N ALA A 12 -10.06 6.79 3.03
CA ALA A 12 -11.11 6.10 3.79
C ALA A 12 -11.02 4.56 3.64
N TYR A 13 -10.67 4.09 2.45
CA TYR A 13 -10.45 2.67 2.18
C TYR A 13 -9.30 2.08 3.03
N PHE A 14 -8.17 2.76 3.12
CA PHE A 14 -7.03 2.30 3.92
C PHE A 14 -7.24 2.49 5.43
N GLU A 15 -7.99 3.51 5.86
CA GLU A 15 -8.40 3.68 7.26
C GLU A 15 -9.29 2.52 7.72
N GLU A 16 -10.27 2.12 6.88
CA GLU A 16 -11.13 0.95 7.14
C GLU A 16 -10.30 -0.33 7.26
N LYS A 17 -9.23 -0.47 6.46
CA LYS A 17 -8.29 -1.59 6.57
C LYS A 17 -7.45 -1.57 7.83
N SER A 18 -6.93 -0.39 8.21
CA SER A 18 -6.16 -0.21 9.44
C SER A 18 -6.97 -0.66 10.67
N GLN A 19 -8.26 -0.30 10.72
CA GLN A 19 -9.17 -0.66 11.81
C GLN A 19 -9.58 -2.14 11.86
N ARG A 20 -9.60 -2.84 10.72
CA ARG A 20 -10.06 -4.25 10.62
C ARG A 20 -8.96 -5.28 10.87
N SER A 21 -7.71 -4.86 10.96
CA SER A 21 -6.51 -5.71 10.90
C SER A 21 -6.23 -6.59 12.13
N ALA A 22 -7.22 -6.84 13.01
CA ALA A 22 -7.05 -7.63 14.23
C ALA A 22 -6.46 -9.04 13.99
N ASP A 23 -6.57 -9.57 12.77
CA ASP A 23 -6.13 -10.93 12.39
C ASP A 23 -4.93 -10.98 11.41
N GLU A 24 -4.48 -9.87 10.80
CA GLU A 24 -3.45 -9.91 9.72
C GLU A 24 -1.99 -9.73 10.21
N GLY A 25 -1.79 -9.33 11.48
CA GLY A 25 -0.50 -9.17 12.14
C GLY A 25 0.14 -7.77 11.98
N GLY A 26 1.19 -7.50 12.76
CA GLY A 26 1.78 -6.15 12.91
C GLY A 26 2.28 -5.53 11.60
N ILE A 27 3.06 -6.27 10.82
CA ILE A 27 3.68 -5.72 9.60
C ILE A 27 2.67 -5.26 8.54
N TYR A 28 1.50 -5.92 8.47
CA TYR A 28 0.43 -5.49 7.57
C TYR A 28 -0.12 -4.14 7.98
N LEU A 29 -0.45 -4.00 9.26
CA LEU A 29 -1.00 -2.77 9.82
C LEU A 29 0.01 -1.62 9.71
N ASP A 30 1.28 -1.88 10.01
CA ASP A 30 2.36 -0.90 9.88
C ASP A 30 2.47 -0.40 8.43
N THR A 31 2.42 -1.33 7.46
CA THR A 31 2.48 -0.97 6.02
C THR A 31 1.24 -0.19 5.57
N VAL A 32 0.05 -0.53 6.08
CA VAL A 32 -1.17 0.24 5.80
C VAL A 32 -1.05 1.66 6.36
N ASN A 33 -0.49 1.82 7.56
CA ASN A 33 -0.28 3.12 8.17
C ASN A 33 0.78 3.95 7.42
N GLU A 34 1.84 3.33 6.91
CA GLU A 34 2.80 4.00 6.03
C GLU A 34 2.14 4.55 4.75
N ILE A 35 1.22 3.78 4.15
CA ILE A 35 0.42 4.26 3.01
C ILE A 35 -0.47 5.44 3.42
N LEU A 36 -1.12 5.39 4.59
CA LEU A 36 -1.94 6.49 5.08
C LEU A 36 -1.13 7.77 5.30
N ILE A 37 0.08 7.67 5.87
CA ILE A 37 1.00 8.80 6.03
C ILE A 37 1.37 9.38 4.66
N LEU A 38 1.77 8.55 3.71
CA LEU A 38 2.10 9.00 2.35
C LEU A 38 0.92 9.72 1.69
N LEU A 39 -0.30 9.20 1.88
CA LEU A 39 -1.52 9.85 1.38
C LEU A 39 -1.84 11.14 2.14
N ASP A 40 -1.35 11.38 3.34
CA ASP A 40 -1.51 12.68 4.02
C ASP A 40 -0.48 13.70 3.51
N GLU A 41 0.76 13.25 3.26
CA GLU A 41 1.89 14.11 2.90
C GLU A 41 1.86 14.68 1.48
N THR A 42 1.25 14.00 0.51
CA THR A 42 1.21 14.46 -0.89
C THR A 42 -0.16 14.27 -1.54
N ASP A 43 -0.66 15.29 -2.22
CA ASP A 43 -1.89 15.24 -3.05
C ASP A 43 -1.60 14.76 -4.48
N ASP A 44 -0.34 14.68 -4.90
CA ASP A 44 0.03 14.28 -6.24
C ASP A 44 -0.06 12.75 -6.42
N ILE A 45 -1.12 12.32 -7.11
CA ILE A 45 -1.38 10.91 -7.44
C ILE A 45 -0.23 10.27 -8.23
N ALA A 46 0.44 11.03 -9.11
CA ALA A 46 1.56 10.51 -9.89
C ALA A 46 2.80 10.29 -9.00
N GLU A 47 3.06 11.21 -8.07
CA GLU A 47 4.12 11.08 -7.08
C GLU A 47 3.88 9.89 -6.13
N ILE A 48 2.69 9.78 -5.54
CA ILE A 48 2.27 8.64 -4.70
C ILE A 48 2.52 7.32 -5.46
N LYS A 49 2.04 7.25 -6.70
CA LYS A 49 2.17 6.04 -7.52
C LYS A 49 3.63 5.69 -7.81
N SER A 50 4.47 6.70 -8.05
CA SER A 50 5.91 6.51 -8.26
C SER A 50 6.58 5.96 -7.00
N PHE A 51 6.27 6.57 -5.85
CA PHE A 51 6.81 6.17 -4.55
C PHE A 51 6.43 4.74 -4.19
N VAL A 52 5.14 4.39 -4.23
CA VAL A 52 4.65 3.04 -3.91
C VAL A 52 5.21 1.99 -4.89
N ARG A 53 5.41 2.33 -6.17
CA ARG A 53 6.08 1.45 -7.13
C ARG A 53 7.53 1.16 -6.75
N ASN A 54 8.25 2.15 -6.23
CA ASN A 54 9.63 1.98 -5.80
C ASN A 54 9.69 1.09 -4.55
N LEU A 55 8.84 1.35 -3.55
CA LEU A 55 8.72 0.49 -2.37
C LEU A 55 8.43 -0.96 -2.76
N HIS A 56 7.41 -1.19 -3.60
CA HIS A 56 7.08 -2.52 -4.10
C HIS A 56 8.29 -3.20 -4.76
N ARG A 57 9.05 -2.49 -5.61
CA ARG A 57 10.22 -3.05 -6.30
C ARG A 57 11.34 -3.42 -5.33
N GLU A 58 11.63 -2.58 -4.35
CA GLU A 58 12.67 -2.86 -3.37
C GLU A 58 12.26 -4.01 -2.45
N THR A 59 11.02 -4.04 -1.95
CA THR A 59 10.49 -5.16 -1.15
C THR A 59 10.48 -6.47 -1.95
N LEU A 60 10.20 -6.42 -3.26
CA LEU A 60 10.27 -7.62 -4.12
C LEU A 60 11.70 -8.15 -4.25
N LYS A 61 12.68 -7.26 -4.43
CA LYS A 61 14.11 -7.65 -4.46
C LYS A 61 14.53 -8.24 -3.13
N GLU A 62 14.11 -7.63 -2.01
CA GLU A 62 14.43 -8.13 -0.67
C GLU A 62 13.85 -9.52 -0.47
N THR A 63 12.57 -9.72 -0.79
CA THR A 63 11.90 -11.03 -0.71
C THR A 63 12.65 -12.13 -1.47
N GLN A 64 13.26 -11.81 -2.61
CA GLN A 64 14.05 -12.76 -3.42
C GLN A 64 15.41 -13.10 -2.80
N ARG A 65 15.97 -12.21 -1.98
CA ARG A 65 17.28 -12.36 -1.34
C ARG A 65 17.17 -12.98 0.05
N THR A 66 16.05 -12.78 0.74
CA THR A 66 15.78 -13.32 2.07
C THR A 66 15.66 -14.84 2.03
N GLN A 67 16.49 -15.54 2.81
CA GLN A 67 16.44 -17.00 2.92
C GLN A 67 15.44 -17.47 3.98
N ASP A 68 15.29 -16.67 5.03
CA ASP A 68 14.33 -16.94 6.10
C ASP A 68 12.88 -16.96 5.57
N VAL A 69 12.10 -17.94 6.04
CA VAL A 69 10.74 -18.16 5.55
C VAL A 69 9.77 -17.17 6.20
N GLU A 70 9.92 -16.92 7.50
CA GLU A 70 9.02 -16.06 8.26
C GLU A 70 9.13 -14.61 7.77
N THR A 71 10.35 -14.11 7.63
CA THR A 71 10.65 -12.79 7.07
C THR A 71 10.10 -12.65 5.64
N ARG A 72 10.21 -13.69 4.80
CA ARG A 72 9.62 -13.67 3.46
C ARG A 72 8.09 -13.61 3.48
N ILE A 73 7.44 -14.24 4.45
CA ILE A 73 5.99 -14.16 4.62
C ILE A 73 5.61 -12.72 4.98
N GLU A 74 6.33 -12.08 5.88
CA GLU A 74 6.09 -10.68 6.26
C GLU A 74 6.28 -9.72 5.08
N LEU A 75 7.39 -9.83 4.33
CA LEU A 75 7.64 -9.02 3.13
C LEU A 75 6.55 -9.20 2.07
N ARG A 76 6.00 -10.42 1.91
CA ARG A 76 4.88 -10.68 1.00
C ARG A 76 3.58 -10.01 1.45
N LYS A 77 3.33 -9.88 2.75
CA LYS A 77 2.20 -9.11 3.27
C LYS A 77 2.35 -7.64 2.87
N GLN A 78 3.55 -7.07 3.00
CA GLN A 78 3.83 -5.69 2.57
C GLN A 78 3.58 -5.51 1.07
N LEU A 79 4.07 -6.43 0.23
CA LEU A 79 3.83 -6.41 -1.22
C LEU A 79 2.33 -6.40 -1.54
N GLY A 80 1.52 -7.19 -0.82
CA GLY A 80 0.08 -7.20 -0.99
C GLY A 80 -0.58 -5.83 -0.75
N VAL A 81 -0.12 -5.09 0.26
CA VAL A 81 -0.62 -3.72 0.54
C VAL A 81 -0.21 -2.76 -0.58
N TYR A 82 1.04 -2.82 -1.04
CA TYR A 82 1.53 -1.97 -2.12
C TYR A 82 0.81 -2.24 -3.45
N ASP A 83 0.62 -3.51 -3.82
CA ASP A 83 -0.10 -3.90 -5.03
C ASP A 83 -1.55 -3.43 -5.02
N ASP A 84 -2.21 -3.56 -3.87
CA ASP A 84 -3.57 -3.06 -3.71
C ASP A 84 -3.63 -1.54 -3.84
N CYS A 85 -2.74 -0.80 -3.16
CA CYS A 85 -2.64 0.65 -3.31
C CYS A 85 -2.45 1.07 -4.78
N LEU A 86 -1.52 0.42 -5.49
CA LEU A 86 -1.28 0.67 -6.91
C LEU A 86 -2.46 0.30 -7.79
N THR A 87 -3.27 -0.69 -7.40
CA THR A 87 -4.48 -1.08 -8.11
C THR A 87 -5.56 -0.03 -7.96
N GLN A 88 -5.80 0.46 -6.74
CA GLN A 88 -6.77 1.53 -6.50
C GLN A 88 -6.35 2.86 -7.13
N LEU A 89 -5.06 3.22 -7.10
CA LEU A 89 -4.55 4.43 -7.75
C LEU A 89 -4.73 4.44 -9.28
N ARG A 90 -4.90 3.27 -9.93
CA ARG A 90 -5.17 3.20 -11.38
C ARG A 90 -6.58 3.68 -11.74
N THR A 91 -7.52 3.67 -10.80
CA THR A 91 -8.91 4.04 -11.05
C THR A 91 -9.20 5.51 -10.75
N ILE A 92 -8.26 6.20 -10.11
CA ILE A 92 -8.32 7.65 -9.87
C ILE A 92 -7.90 8.38 -11.16
N PRO A 93 -8.74 9.25 -11.72
CA PRO A 93 -8.36 10.06 -12.87
C PRO A 93 -7.22 11.00 -12.49
N VAL A 94 -6.15 11.02 -13.28
CA VAL A 94 -5.13 12.08 -13.17
C VAL A 94 -5.68 13.26 -13.96
N HIS A 95 -6.22 14.27 -13.26
CA HIS A 95 -6.57 15.52 -13.90
C HIS A 95 -5.27 16.29 -14.16
N SER A 96 -4.89 16.32 -15.45
CA SER A 96 -3.79 17.12 -15.99
C SER A 96 -4.08 18.62 -15.94
#